data_AF-A0A1J3DI82-F1
#
_entry.id   AF-A0A1J3DI82-F1
#
_cell.length_a   1.000
_cell.length_b   1.000
_cell.length_c   1.000
_cell.angle_alpha   90.00
_cell.angle_beta   90.00
_cell.angle_gamma   90.00
#
_symmetry.space_group_name_H-M   'P 1'
#
loop_
_entity.id
_entity.type
_entity.pdbx_description
1 polymer ?
#
loop_
_entity_poly.entity_id
_entity_poly.type
_entity_poly.pdbx_seq_one_letter_code
_entity_poly.pdbx_strand_id
1 'polypeptide(L)'
;VVFTLLPNMCYFEFIPLAKNGTLSFDLDDDHVPSDNVVDLVNVKLGRYYELVVTTFAGLYRYRIGDVLQVAGFYNKAPQFRFICRRNVVLSIDLDKTNEEDLHRSITLAKKKLHSKAFLAEYTSYADTSSVPGHYVIFWEIQGLEQADEDQHQHHHHHQLMEECCIAVEEELDYIYRQCRTKERSIGPLEIRVVKAGTFEKLMDLIISQGGSFNQYKTPRCVKSNSVTLKLLNGHVTGSFFSPRDPTWAP
;
A
#
# COMPACT_ATOMS: atom_id res chain seq x y z
N VAL A 1 -0.05 -18.01 1.75
CA VAL A 1 1.15 -18.88 1.66
C VAL A 1 1.84 -18.90 3.01
N VAL A 2 2.38 -20.05 3.45
CA VAL A 2 3.08 -20.20 4.73
C VAL A 2 4.49 -20.73 4.43
N PHE A 3 5.51 -20.19 5.10
CA PHE A 3 6.91 -20.59 4.94
C PHE A 3 7.57 -20.87 6.29
N THR A 4 8.64 -21.67 6.29
CA THR A 4 9.40 -22.03 7.49
C THR A 4 10.78 -21.40 7.38
N LEU A 5 11.20 -20.65 8.41
CA LEU A 5 12.55 -20.11 8.43
C LEU A 5 13.57 -21.22 8.67
N LEU A 6 14.66 -21.21 7.91
CA LEU A 6 15.75 -22.16 8.05
C LEU A 6 16.77 -21.62 9.07
N PRO A 7 16.92 -22.24 10.26
CA PRO A 7 17.71 -21.66 11.37
C PRO A 7 19.20 -21.46 11.09
N ASN A 8 19.73 -22.05 10.01
CA ASN A 8 21.12 -21.96 9.60
C ASN A 8 21.42 -20.78 8.66
N MET A 9 20.41 -20.05 8.19
CA MET A 9 20.61 -18.96 7.22
C MET A 9 21.15 -17.69 7.87
N CYS A 10 20.63 -17.32 9.03
CA CYS A 10 21.07 -16.19 9.85
C CYS A 10 20.48 -16.33 11.27
N TYR A 11 20.86 -15.44 12.18
CA TYR A 11 20.22 -15.35 13.49
C TYR A 11 18.94 -14.51 13.37
N PHE A 12 17.81 -15.08 13.82
CA PHE A 12 16.48 -14.47 13.70
C PHE A 12 15.96 -14.01 15.06
N GLU A 13 15.53 -12.77 15.09
CA GLU A 13 14.92 -12.07 16.21
C GLU A 13 13.56 -11.49 15.78
N PHE A 14 12.67 -11.25 16.74
CA PHE A 14 11.29 -10.85 16.48
C PHE A 14 10.82 -9.76 17.42
N ILE A 15 10.36 -8.63 16.89
CA ILE A 15 9.75 -7.55 17.68
C ILE A 15 8.23 -7.78 17.74
N PRO A 16 7.61 -8.01 18.91
CA PRO A 16 6.17 -8.20 19.02
C PRO A 16 5.40 -6.94 18.60
N LEU A 17 4.41 -7.09 17.73
CA LEU A 17 3.58 -5.99 17.21
C LEU A 17 2.14 -6.00 17.74
N ALA A 18 1.85 -6.75 18.80
CA ALA A 18 0.47 -6.89 19.29
C ALA A 18 0.35 -6.58 20.78
N LYS A 19 -0.44 -5.54 21.13
CA LYS A 19 -1.08 -5.40 22.44
C LYS A 19 -2.44 -6.11 22.37
N ASN A 20 -2.69 -7.08 23.27
CA ASN A 20 -3.96 -7.79 23.39
C ASN A 20 -4.49 -8.57 22.16
N GLY A 21 -3.61 -8.96 21.23
CA GLY A 21 -3.97 -9.84 20.10
C GLY A 21 -4.38 -9.13 18.82
N THR A 22 -4.52 -7.80 18.86
CA THR A 22 -4.70 -6.95 17.69
C THR A 22 -3.35 -6.41 17.25
N LEU A 23 -3.09 -6.36 15.94
CA LEU A 23 -1.93 -5.67 15.36
C LEU A 23 -1.96 -4.20 15.79
N SER A 24 -0.89 -3.74 16.42
CA SER A 24 -0.68 -2.34 16.79
C SER A 24 0.66 -1.90 16.23
N PHE A 25 0.66 -0.91 15.34
CA PHE A 25 1.86 -0.32 14.77
C PHE A 25 2.44 0.82 15.65
N ASP A 26 1.90 0.99 16.87
CA ASP A 26 2.17 2.09 17.83
C ASP A 26 3.60 2.15 18.38
N LEU A 27 4.51 1.29 17.93
CA LEU A 27 5.93 1.45 18.27
C LEU A 27 6.49 2.56 17.38
N ASP A 28 6.78 3.72 17.98
CA ASP A 28 7.61 4.76 17.36
C ASP A 28 8.85 4.12 16.73
N ASP A 29 9.14 4.49 15.48
CA ASP A 29 10.14 3.82 14.66
C ASP A 29 11.57 3.97 15.20
N ASP A 30 11.78 4.94 16.09
CA ASP A 30 13.08 5.33 16.61
C ASP A 30 13.49 4.61 17.92
N HIS A 31 12.57 4.00 18.67
CA HIS A 31 12.90 3.35 19.95
C HIS A 31 12.07 2.10 20.25
N VAL A 32 12.52 0.95 19.76
CA VAL A 32 12.14 -0.36 20.31
C VAL A 32 13.18 -0.74 21.37
N PRO A 33 12.83 -0.82 22.67
CA PRO A 33 13.75 -1.28 23.71
C PRO A 33 14.26 -2.69 23.36
N SER A 34 15.56 -2.93 23.49
CA SER A 34 16.19 -4.22 23.21
C SER A 34 15.57 -5.39 23.96
N ASP A 35 14.94 -5.09 25.10
CA ASP A 35 14.34 -6.05 26.03
C ASP A 35 13.00 -6.60 25.54
N ASN A 36 12.43 -6.02 24.46
CA ASN A 36 11.17 -6.48 23.88
C ASN A 36 11.35 -7.43 22.70
N VAL A 37 12.58 -7.80 22.35
CA VAL A 37 12.86 -8.70 21.22
C VAL A 37 12.81 -10.16 21.66
N VAL A 38 12.29 -11.02 20.79
CA VAL A 38 12.03 -12.43 21.09
C VAL A 38 12.83 -13.31 20.12
N ASP A 39 13.44 -14.38 20.61
CA ASP A 39 14.16 -15.34 19.76
C ASP A 39 13.20 -16.18 18.91
N LEU A 40 13.72 -16.76 17.82
CA LEU A 40 12.98 -17.65 16.92
C LEU A 40 12.16 -18.74 17.63
N VAL A 41 12.69 -19.34 18.69
CA VAL A 41 12.02 -20.44 19.42
C VAL A 41 10.94 -19.96 20.40
N ASN A 42 10.90 -18.67 20.69
CA ASN A 42 10.05 -18.08 21.72
C ASN A 42 8.84 -17.32 21.14
N VAL A 43 8.66 -17.34 19.81
CA VAL A 43 7.48 -16.77 19.15
C VAL A 43 6.21 -17.55 19.51
N LYS A 44 5.06 -16.87 19.55
CA LYS A 44 3.78 -17.43 20.00
C LYS A 44 2.81 -17.55 18.83
N LEU A 45 2.10 -18.68 18.76
CA LEU A 45 1.10 -18.94 17.72
C LEU A 45 0.06 -17.81 17.64
N GLY A 46 -0.28 -17.40 16.41
CA GLY A 46 -1.26 -16.35 16.13
C GLY A 46 -0.80 -14.92 16.40
N ARG A 47 0.38 -14.72 17.01
CA ARG A 47 0.96 -13.38 17.24
C ARG A 47 1.68 -12.86 16.01
N TYR A 48 1.79 -11.54 15.96
CA TYR A 48 2.44 -10.78 14.89
C TYR A 48 3.76 -10.21 15.36
N TYR A 49 4.76 -10.27 14.50
CA TYR A 49 6.12 -9.86 14.79
C TYR A 49 6.75 -9.14 13.61
N GLU A 50 7.58 -8.14 13.88
CA GLU A 50 8.53 -7.61 12.90
C GLU A 50 9.80 -8.47 12.88
N LEU A 51 10.29 -8.81 11.70
CA LEU A 51 11.49 -9.62 11.52
C LEU A 51 12.77 -8.79 11.71
N VAL A 52 13.67 -9.28 12.57
CA VAL A 52 15.00 -8.74 12.81
C VAL A 52 16.03 -9.83 12.49
N VAL A 53 17.10 -9.48 11.78
CA VAL A 53 18.14 -10.45 11.38
C VAL A 53 19.54 -9.99 11.75
N THR A 54 20.37 -10.95 12.17
CA THR A 54 21.83 -10.80 12.21
C THR A 54 22.47 -11.78 11.23
N THR A 55 23.20 -11.28 10.25
CA THR A 55 23.72 -12.06 9.11
C THR A 55 25.23 -12.18 9.11
N PHE A 56 25.76 -13.21 8.44
CA PHE A 56 27.21 -13.39 8.25
C PHE A 56 27.88 -12.24 7.46
N ALA A 57 27.10 -11.48 6.69
CA ALA A 57 27.58 -10.34 5.90
C ALA A 57 27.69 -9.03 6.71
N GLY A 58 27.51 -9.08 8.04
CA GLY A 58 27.75 -7.93 8.92
C GLY A 58 26.53 -7.02 9.16
N LEU A 59 25.32 -7.46 8.80
CA LEU A 59 24.09 -6.84 9.33
C LEU A 59 23.87 -7.34 10.76
N TYR A 60 23.79 -6.44 11.73
CA TYR A 60 23.57 -6.77 13.14
C TYR A 60 22.22 -6.21 13.60
N ARG A 61 21.34 -7.09 14.08
CA ARG A 61 19.98 -6.76 14.55
C ARG A 61 19.25 -5.84 13.56
N TYR A 62 19.41 -6.11 12.26
CA TYR A 62 18.83 -5.31 11.21
C TYR A 62 17.33 -5.59 11.10
N ARG A 63 16.52 -4.54 11.26
CA ARG A 63 15.08 -4.57 11.08
C ARG A 63 14.76 -4.68 9.59
N ILE A 64 14.24 -5.84 9.19
CA ILE A 64 13.84 -6.07 7.78
C ILE A 64 12.61 -5.22 7.45
N GLY A 65 11.77 -4.90 8.44
CA GLY A 65 10.49 -4.22 8.27
C GLY A 65 9.36 -5.14 7.84
N ASP A 66 9.60 -6.44 7.65
CA ASP A 66 8.57 -7.41 7.31
C ASP A 66 7.78 -7.82 8.56
N VAL A 67 6.46 -7.87 8.44
CA VAL A 67 5.51 -8.28 9.48
C VAL A 67 5.04 -9.69 9.21
N LEU A 68 5.27 -10.56 10.19
CA LEU A 68 5.02 -11.98 10.11
C LEU A 68 4.03 -12.41 11.19
N GLN A 69 3.04 -13.21 10.80
CA GLN A 69 2.17 -13.91 11.75
C GLN A 69 2.64 -15.35 11.92
N VAL A 70 2.79 -15.81 13.16
CA VAL A 70 3.06 -17.23 13.43
C VAL A 70 1.83 -18.05 13.08
N ALA A 71 1.92 -18.84 12.02
CA ALA A 71 0.82 -19.67 11.49
C ALA A 71 0.84 -21.10 12.03
N GLY A 72 2.00 -21.58 12.50
CA GLY A 72 2.17 -22.94 12.99
C GLY A 72 3.64 -23.24 13.31
N PHE A 73 3.95 -24.52 13.52
CA PHE A 73 5.31 -25.00 13.76
C PHE A 73 5.53 -26.30 12.99
N TYR A 74 6.67 -26.41 12.32
CA TYR A 74 7.17 -27.66 11.78
C TYR A 74 8.25 -28.19 12.71
N ASN A 75 7.95 -29.26 13.46
CA ASN A 75 8.72 -29.68 14.62
C ASN A 75 8.88 -28.50 15.62
N LYS A 76 10.10 -28.02 15.84
CA LYS A 76 10.40 -26.85 16.68
C LYS A 76 10.57 -25.54 15.89
N ALA A 77 10.59 -25.60 14.55
CA ALA A 77 10.79 -24.43 13.71
C ALA A 77 9.44 -23.72 13.48
N PRO A 78 9.31 -22.42 13.81
CA PRO A 78 8.08 -21.68 13.55
C PRO A 78 7.83 -21.50 12.05
N GLN A 79 6.56 -21.55 11.69
CA GLN A 79 6.06 -21.27 10.35
C GLN A 79 5.33 -19.93 10.35
N PHE A 80 5.61 -19.12 9.34
CA PHE A 80 5.11 -17.76 9.25
C PHE A 80 4.24 -17.56 8.02
N ARG A 81 3.21 -16.74 8.19
CA ARG A 81 2.49 -16.09 7.12
C ARG A 81 3.02 -14.67 6.99
N PHE A 82 3.47 -14.30 5.79
CA PHE A 82 3.78 -12.91 5.49
C PHE A 82 2.47 -12.11 5.52
N ILE A 83 2.47 -11.01 6.28
CA ILE A 83 1.34 -10.09 6.35
C ILE A 83 1.65 -8.92 5.42
N CYS A 84 2.57 -8.05 5.86
CA CYS A 84 2.92 -6.85 5.11
C CYS A 84 4.38 -6.46 5.39
N ARG A 85 4.86 -5.41 4.71
CA ARG A 85 6.07 -4.69 5.12
C ARG A 85 5.60 -3.40 5.79
N ARG A 86 6.15 -3.07 6.96
CA ARG A 86 5.82 -1.91 7.82
C ARG A 86 6.01 -0.54 7.14
N ASN A 87 6.45 -0.51 5.88
CA ASN A 87 6.54 0.72 5.13
C ASN A 87 5.14 1.31 4.94
N VAL A 88 4.88 2.39 5.67
CA VAL A 88 3.74 3.27 5.40
C VAL A 88 3.88 3.76 3.97
N VAL A 89 2.90 3.44 3.14
CA VAL A 89 2.85 3.78 1.72
C VAL A 89 2.21 5.16 1.56
N LEU A 90 1.19 5.47 2.35
CA LEU A 90 0.52 6.76 2.37
C LEU A 90 0.21 7.19 3.80
N SER A 91 0.40 8.48 4.08
CA SER A 91 0.03 9.13 5.33
C SER A 91 -0.15 10.63 5.07
N ILE A 92 -1.25 11.22 5.54
CA ILE A 92 -1.50 12.67 5.50
C ILE A 92 -1.50 13.26 6.90
N ASP A 93 -2.20 12.62 7.84
CA ASP A 93 -2.31 13.01 9.24
C ASP A 93 -1.98 11.82 10.16
N LEU A 94 -2.92 11.37 11.00
CA LEU A 94 -2.74 10.21 11.87
C LEU A 94 -2.88 8.87 11.12
N ASP A 95 -3.39 8.90 9.89
CA ASP A 95 -3.58 7.73 9.04
C ASP A 95 -2.24 7.10 8.62
N LYS A 96 -2.22 5.77 8.56
CA LYS A 96 -1.05 4.99 8.14
C LYS A 96 -1.49 3.86 7.23
N THR A 97 -1.59 4.14 5.93
CA THR A 97 -1.95 3.13 4.94
C THR A 97 -0.69 2.38 4.48
N ASN A 98 -0.67 1.07 4.68
CA ASN A 98 0.39 0.19 4.18
C ASN A 98 0.08 -0.34 2.77
N GLU A 99 1.03 -1.06 2.17
CA GLU A 99 0.90 -1.60 0.81
C GLU A 99 -0.23 -2.63 0.67
N GLU A 100 -0.45 -3.45 1.71
CA GLU A 100 -1.46 -4.51 1.69
C GLU A 100 -2.87 -3.92 1.69
N ASP A 101 -3.13 -2.96 2.56
CA ASP A 101 -4.43 -2.30 2.67
C ASP A 101 -4.74 -1.50 1.39
N LEU A 102 -3.75 -0.80 0.83
CA LEU A 102 -3.89 -0.13 -0.47
C LEU A 102 -4.15 -1.12 -1.61
N HIS A 103 -3.43 -2.25 -1.65
CA HIS A 103 -3.64 -3.28 -2.67
C HIS A 103 -5.02 -3.92 -2.57
N ARG A 104 -5.49 -4.17 -1.33
CA ARG A 104 -6.81 -4.74 -1.05
C ARG A 104 -7.91 -3.79 -1.50
N SER A 105 -7.84 -2.51 -1.11
CA SER A 105 -8.85 -1.51 -1.47
C SER A 105 -8.95 -1.32 -2.98
N ILE A 106 -7.82 -1.25 -3.68
CA ILE A 106 -7.79 -1.18 -5.16
C ILE A 106 -8.33 -2.47 -5.81
N THR A 107 -8.03 -3.64 -5.24
CA THR A 107 -8.53 -4.93 -5.75
C THR A 107 -10.05 -5.04 -5.64
N LEU A 108 -10.66 -4.40 -4.65
CA LEU A 108 -12.12 -4.33 -4.50
C LEU A 108 -12.72 -3.26 -5.41
N ALA A 109 -12.12 -2.07 -5.46
CA ALA A 109 -12.57 -0.98 -6.32
C ALA A 109 -12.55 -1.37 -7.81
N LYS A 110 -11.49 -2.03 -8.29
CA LYS A 110 -11.38 -2.44 -9.71
C LYS A 110 -12.46 -3.44 -10.15
N LYS A 111 -13.14 -4.14 -9.23
CA LYS A 111 -14.28 -5.02 -9.57
C LYS A 111 -15.49 -4.25 -10.07
N LYS A 112 -15.56 -2.95 -9.80
CA LYS A 112 -16.60 -2.06 -10.32
C LYS A 112 -16.38 -1.73 -11.80
N LEU A 113 -15.16 -1.82 -12.32
CA LEU A 113 -14.87 -1.57 -13.73
C LEU A 113 -15.71 -2.50 -14.62
N HIS A 114 -16.18 -1.97 -15.76
CA HIS A 114 -16.96 -2.74 -16.72
C HIS A 114 -16.21 -3.97 -17.24
N SER A 115 -16.94 -4.97 -17.75
CA SER A 115 -16.38 -6.26 -18.17
C SER A 115 -15.30 -6.22 -19.26
N LYS A 116 -15.15 -5.09 -19.97
CA LYS A 116 -14.13 -4.89 -21.01
C LYS A 116 -12.93 -4.06 -20.53
N ALA A 117 -13.05 -3.37 -19.41
CA ALA A 117 -12.00 -2.52 -18.86
C ALA A 117 -11.28 -3.25 -17.73
N PHE A 118 -9.95 -3.17 -17.69
CA PHE A 118 -9.18 -3.71 -16.58
C PHE A 118 -8.06 -2.76 -16.19
N LEU A 119 -7.79 -2.72 -14.88
CA LEU A 119 -6.67 -2.00 -14.31
C LEU A 119 -5.37 -2.75 -14.64
N ALA A 120 -4.57 -2.18 -15.53
CA ALA A 120 -3.28 -2.74 -15.94
C ALA A 120 -2.23 -2.54 -14.84
N GLU A 121 -2.11 -1.31 -14.32
CA GLU A 121 -1.15 -0.99 -13.26
C GLU A 121 -1.61 0.23 -12.46
N TYR A 122 -1.09 0.36 -11.23
CA TYR A 122 -1.34 1.52 -10.37
C TYR A 122 -0.14 1.91 -9.50
N THR A 123 -0.10 3.18 -9.10
CA THR A 123 0.76 3.72 -8.03
C THR A 123 0.00 4.82 -7.29
N SER A 124 0.44 5.19 -6.10
CA SER A 124 -0.14 6.30 -5.34
C SER A 124 0.88 7.36 -4.93
N TYR A 125 0.41 8.49 -4.40
CA TYR A 125 1.19 9.40 -3.58
C TYR A 125 0.28 10.18 -2.63
N ALA A 126 0.88 10.77 -1.59
CA ALA A 126 0.21 11.67 -0.66
C ALA A 126 0.37 13.11 -1.15
N ASP A 127 -0.74 13.74 -1.54
CA ASP A 127 -0.77 15.13 -1.97
C ASP A 127 -1.01 16.06 -0.77
N THR A 128 0.03 16.82 -0.44
CA THR A 128 0.02 17.81 0.65
C THR A 128 0.04 19.24 0.11
N SER A 129 -0.25 19.43 -1.18
CA SER A 129 -0.32 20.76 -1.80
C SER A 129 -1.64 21.47 -1.47
N SER A 130 -2.70 20.71 -1.18
CA SER A 130 -3.99 21.18 -0.67
C SER A 130 -4.08 21.08 0.85
N VAL A 131 -4.98 21.86 1.44
CA VAL A 131 -5.36 21.76 2.87
C VAL A 131 -6.87 21.53 2.94
N PRO A 132 -7.34 20.37 3.42
CA PRO A 132 -6.55 19.20 3.83
C PRO A 132 -5.82 18.53 2.66
N GLY A 133 -4.73 17.82 2.96
CA GLY A 133 -4.06 16.94 2.00
C GLY A 133 -4.92 15.71 1.71
N HIS A 134 -4.63 14.98 0.64
CA HIS A 134 -5.41 13.81 0.25
C HIS A 134 -4.57 12.76 -0.48
N TYR A 135 -5.11 11.55 -0.58
CA TYR A 135 -4.47 10.48 -1.34
C TYR A 135 -4.78 10.61 -2.83
N VAL A 136 -3.76 10.42 -3.66
CA VAL A 136 -3.90 10.36 -5.11
C VAL A 136 -3.44 9.00 -5.60
N ILE A 137 -4.25 8.34 -6.42
CA ILE A 137 -3.94 7.04 -7.02
C ILE A 137 -3.96 7.18 -8.55
N PHE A 138 -2.85 6.84 -9.19
CA PHE A 138 -2.77 6.78 -10.65
C PHE A 138 -3.20 5.40 -11.14
N TRP A 139 -4.16 5.35 -12.06
CA TRP A 139 -4.65 4.12 -12.69
C TRP A 139 -4.35 4.14 -14.18
N GLU A 140 -3.62 3.13 -14.67
CA GLU A 140 -3.57 2.83 -16.10
C GLU A 140 -4.61 1.75 -16.41
N ILE A 141 -5.63 2.13 -17.16
CA ILE A 141 -6.76 1.25 -17.47
C ILE A 141 -6.73 0.95 -18.97
N GLN A 142 -6.78 -0.33 -19.31
CA GLN A 142 -6.89 -0.79 -20.70
C GLN A 142 -8.34 -1.17 -21.01
N GLY A 143 -8.74 -1.01 -22.27
CA GLY A 143 -10.10 -1.34 -22.73
C GLY A 143 -11.15 -0.24 -22.59
N LEU A 144 -10.75 0.97 -22.22
CA LEU A 144 -11.61 2.18 -22.25
C LEU A 144 -11.67 2.87 -23.62
N GLU A 145 -10.80 2.51 -24.55
CA GLU A 145 -10.52 3.24 -25.80
C GLU A 145 -11.63 3.16 -26.88
N GLN A 146 -12.81 2.62 -26.58
CA GLN A 146 -13.89 2.44 -27.57
C GLN A 146 -15.19 3.22 -27.26
N ALA A 147 -15.19 4.12 -26.28
CA ALA A 147 -16.43 4.75 -25.76
C ALA A 147 -16.64 6.24 -26.12
N ASP A 148 -15.74 6.85 -26.89
CA ASP A 148 -15.57 8.32 -26.91
C ASP A 148 -16.42 9.12 -27.93
N GLU A 149 -17.56 8.59 -28.41
CA GLU A 149 -18.43 9.36 -29.32
C GLU A 149 -19.76 9.83 -28.69
N ASP A 150 -20.14 9.38 -27.50
CA ASP A 150 -21.43 9.73 -26.87
C ASP A 150 -21.28 10.46 -25.52
N GLN A 151 -21.91 11.64 -25.39
CA GLN A 151 -21.93 12.41 -24.13
C GLN A 151 -22.51 11.63 -22.93
N HIS A 152 -23.45 10.71 -23.19
CA HIS A 152 -24.00 9.82 -22.16
C HIS A 152 -22.96 8.82 -21.62
N GLN A 153 -22.05 8.34 -22.47
CA GLN A 153 -21.01 7.39 -22.05
C GLN A 153 -19.95 8.08 -21.19
N HIS A 154 -19.62 9.34 -21.50
CA HIS A 154 -18.71 10.14 -20.68
C HIS A 154 -19.25 10.40 -19.26
N HIS A 155 -20.54 10.71 -19.12
CA HIS A 155 -21.15 10.89 -17.79
C HIS A 155 -21.17 9.59 -16.99
N HIS A 156 -21.47 8.47 -17.65
CA HIS A 156 -21.45 7.16 -17.00
C HIS A 156 -20.04 6.75 -16.55
N HIS A 157 -19.02 7.04 -17.37
CA HIS A 157 -17.62 6.81 -17.02
C HIS A 157 -17.19 7.64 -15.81
N HIS A 158 -17.59 8.92 -15.75
CA HIS A 158 -17.29 9.78 -14.61
C HIS A 158 -17.87 9.23 -13.30
N GLN A 159 -19.16 8.87 -13.30
CA GLN A 159 -19.83 8.28 -12.14
C GLN A 159 -19.17 6.97 -11.71
N LEU A 160 -18.78 6.13 -12.67
CA LEU A 160 -18.07 4.89 -12.39
C LEU A 160 -16.74 5.13 -11.68
N MET A 161 -15.98 6.12 -12.12
CA MET A 161 -14.70 6.46 -11.51
C MET A 161 -14.88 7.05 -10.10
N GLU A 162 -15.89 7.90 -9.88
CA GLU A 162 -16.28 8.38 -8.55
C GLU A 162 -16.68 7.22 -7.62
N GLU A 163 -17.42 6.24 -8.15
CA GLU A 163 -17.75 5.01 -7.42
C GLU A 163 -16.52 4.16 -7.08
N CYS A 164 -15.49 4.16 -7.93
CA CYS A 164 -14.22 3.52 -7.64
C CYS A 164 -13.47 4.26 -6.52
N CYS A 165 -13.46 5.61 -6.54
CA CYS A 165 -12.83 6.42 -5.49
C CYS A 165 -13.42 6.09 -4.11
N ILE A 166 -14.75 6.14 -3.98
CA ILE A 166 -15.39 5.82 -2.70
C ILE A 166 -15.20 4.35 -2.30
N ALA A 167 -15.20 3.41 -3.26
CA ALA A 167 -14.94 2.00 -2.96
C ALA A 167 -13.52 1.76 -2.41
N VAL A 168 -12.53 2.56 -2.83
CA VAL A 168 -11.21 2.54 -2.20
C VAL A 168 -11.31 3.06 -0.77
N GLU A 169 -11.92 4.23 -0.55
CA GLU A 169 -12.00 4.85 0.79
C GLU A 169 -12.74 3.98 1.83
N GLU A 170 -13.80 3.26 1.43
CA GLU A 170 -14.57 2.38 2.31
C GLU A 170 -13.74 1.19 2.84
N GLU A 171 -12.72 0.77 2.08
CA GLU A 171 -11.86 -0.37 2.41
C GLU A 171 -10.55 0.03 3.08
N LEU A 172 -10.28 1.33 3.20
CA LEU A 172 -9.17 1.83 3.99
C LEU A 172 -9.47 1.70 5.49
N ASP A 173 -8.41 1.81 6.29
CA ASP A 173 -8.47 1.52 7.71
C ASP A 173 -9.42 2.46 8.49
N TYR A 174 -9.68 2.09 9.74
CA TYR A 174 -10.57 2.85 10.61
C TYR A 174 -10.08 4.30 10.83
N ILE A 175 -8.77 4.52 10.88
CA ILE A 175 -8.17 5.83 11.17
C ILE A 175 -8.30 6.74 9.95
N TYR A 176 -8.00 6.27 8.74
CA TYR A 176 -8.24 7.00 7.49
C TYR A 176 -9.70 7.45 7.41
N ARG A 177 -10.64 6.54 7.65
CA ARG A 177 -12.08 6.86 7.61
C ARG A 177 -12.50 7.82 8.72
N GLN A 178 -11.89 7.74 9.91
CA GLN A 178 -12.08 8.73 10.98
C GLN A 178 -11.60 10.12 10.55
N CYS A 179 -10.37 10.19 10.03
CA CYS A 179 -9.75 11.44 9.61
C CYS A 179 -10.52 12.08 8.44
N ARG A 180 -11.09 11.25 7.55
CA ARG A 180 -11.91 11.68 6.41
C ARG A 180 -13.31 12.17 6.80
N THR A 181 -14.02 11.43 7.66
CA THR A 181 -15.44 11.65 7.96
C THR A 181 -15.68 12.53 9.20
N LYS A 182 -14.89 12.34 10.26
CA LYS A 182 -15.07 13.06 11.54
C LYS A 182 -14.14 14.26 11.67
N GLU A 183 -12.84 14.06 11.48
CA GLU A 183 -11.83 15.09 11.78
C GLU A 183 -11.64 16.07 10.62
N ARG A 184 -11.98 15.65 9.40
CA ARG A 184 -11.80 16.41 8.15
C ARG A 184 -10.34 16.85 7.93
N SER A 185 -9.39 16.07 8.44
CA SER A 185 -7.95 16.29 8.26
C SER A 185 -7.41 15.69 6.96
N ILE A 186 -8.18 14.81 6.31
CA ILE A 186 -7.89 14.24 4.98
C ILE A 186 -9.00 14.66 4.00
N GLY A 187 -8.62 15.11 2.81
CA GLY A 187 -9.52 15.44 1.71
C GLY A 187 -10.01 14.21 0.93
N PRO A 188 -10.94 14.38 -0.02
CA PRO A 188 -11.45 13.27 -0.84
C PRO A 188 -10.32 12.60 -1.63
N LEU A 189 -10.29 11.27 -1.59
CA LEU A 189 -9.38 10.47 -2.42
C LEU A 189 -9.58 10.79 -3.90
N GLU A 190 -8.48 10.95 -4.61
CA GLU A 190 -8.44 11.23 -6.04
C GLU A 190 -7.91 10.01 -6.82
N ILE A 191 -8.62 9.59 -7.86
CA ILE A 191 -8.09 8.68 -8.88
C ILE A 191 -7.78 9.49 -10.15
N ARG A 192 -6.51 9.42 -10.59
CA ARG A 192 -6.04 10.01 -11.85
C ARG A 192 -5.83 8.90 -12.88
N VAL A 193 -6.62 8.90 -13.95
CA VAL A 193 -6.47 7.94 -15.04
C VAL A 193 -5.35 8.40 -15.98
N VAL A 194 -4.38 7.55 -16.25
CA VAL A 194 -3.26 7.84 -17.15
C VAL A 194 -3.39 7.10 -18.48
N LYS A 195 -2.74 7.62 -19.53
CA LYS A 195 -2.71 7.00 -20.86
C LYS A 195 -2.10 5.59 -20.82
N ALA A 196 -2.53 4.71 -21.71
CA ALA A 196 -1.89 3.41 -21.91
C ALA A 196 -0.38 3.58 -22.24
N GLY A 197 0.46 2.72 -21.66
CA GLY A 197 1.93 2.78 -21.77
C GLY A 197 2.60 3.82 -20.88
N THR A 198 1.87 4.45 -19.94
CA THR A 198 2.48 5.40 -18.99
C THR A 198 3.38 4.67 -18.00
N PHE A 199 2.97 3.49 -17.52
CA PHE A 199 3.80 2.70 -16.62
C PHE A 199 5.00 2.04 -17.31
N GLU A 200 4.94 1.81 -18.62
CA GLU A 200 6.11 1.41 -19.42
C GLU A 200 7.15 2.54 -19.47
N LYS A 201 6.72 3.78 -19.72
CA LYS A 201 7.60 4.96 -19.65
C LYS A 201 8.15 5.19 -18.25
N LEU A 202 7.36 4.89 -17.21
CA LEU A 202 7.83 4.95 -15.83
C LEU A 202 8.93 3.92 -15.56
N MET A 203 8.78 2.70 -16.07
CA MET A 203 9.79 1.66 -16.00
C MET A 203 11.09 2.10 -16.69
N ASP A 204 11.01 2.62 -17.92
CA ASP A 204 12.17 3.14 -18.66
C ASP A 204 12.89 4.26 -17.89
N LEU A 205 12.13 5.18 -17.27
CA LEU A 205 12.68 6.24 -16.43
C LEU A 205 13.45 5.66 -15.24
N ILE A 206 12.90 4.67 -14.54
CA ILE A 206 13.55 4.06 -13.37
C ILE A 206 14.81 3.28 -13.77
N ILE A 207 14.77 2.59 -14.91
CA ILE A 207 15.94 1.87 -15.45
C ILE A 207 17.04 2.85 -15.85
N SER A 208 16.70 3.94 -16.53
CA SER A 208 17.68 4.97 -16.93
C SER A 208 18.34 5.68 -15.73
N GLN A 209 17.68 5.68 -14.56
CA GLN A 209 18.23 6.17 -13.30
C GLN A 209 19.08 5.12 -12.54
N GLY A 210 19.38 3.98 -13.18
CA GLY A 210 20.21 2.92 -12.61
C GLY A 210 19.43 1.76 -11.98
N GLY A 211 18.11 1.70 -12.18
CA GLY A 211 17.29 0.56 -11.77
C GLY A 211 17.64 -0.72 -12.55
N SER A 212 17.63 -1.86 -11.87
CA SER A 212 17.81 -3.17 -12.53
C SER A 212 16.53 -3.60 -13.25
N PHE A 213 16.61 -3.81 -14.57
CA PHE A 213 15.49 -4.28 -15.39
C PHE A 213 14.86 -5.56 -14.83
N ASN A 214 15.67 -6.56 -14.48
CA ASN A 214 15.19 -7.87 -14.01
C ASN A 214 14.55 -7.84 -12.62
N GLN A 215 14.72 -6.75 -11.86
CA GLN A 215 14.15 -6.59 -10.51
C GLN A 215 13.08 -5.50 -10.47
N TYR A 216 12.76 -4.91 -11.62
CA TYR A 216 11.78 -3.83 -11.67
C TYR A 216 10.42 -4.33 -11.18
N LYS A 217 9.85 -3.55 -10.27
CA LYS A 217 8.45 -3.61 -9.88
C LYS A 217 7.95 -2.18 -9.83
N THR A 218 6.73 -1.97 -10.31
CA THR A 218 6.07 -0.67 -10.18
C THR A 218 6.02 -0.28 -8.69
N PRO A 219 6.60 0.88 -8.30
CA PRO A 219 6.52 1.34 -6.93
C PRO A 219 5.05 1.60 -6.57
N ARG A 220 4.62 1.20 -5.37
CA ARG A 220 3.24 1.42 -4.94
C ARG A 220 2.99 2.82 -4.40
N CYS A 221 4.04 3.53 -3.99
CA CYS A 221 4.02 4.96 -3.69
C CYS A 221 5.19 5.68 -4.34
N VAL A 222 4.92 6.87 -4.88
CA VAL A 222 5.91 7.79 -5.45
C VAL A 222 6.03 9.03 -4.58
N LYS A 223 7.24 9.62 -4.51
CA LYS A 223 7.47 10.82 -3.70
C LYS A 223 6.92 12.08 -4.39
N SER A 224 6.35 12.99 -3.62
CA SER A 224 5.65 14.21 -4.08
C SER A 224 6.52 15.20 -4.88
N ASN A 225 7.85 15.06 -4.84
CA ASN A 225 8.81 15.91 -5.59
C ASN A 225 9.69 15.13 -6.59
N SER A 226 9.24 13.94 -7.02
CA SER A 226 10.01 13.08 -7.91
C SER A 226 9.80 13.41 -9.40
N VAL A 227 10.81 13.10 -10.22
CA VAL A 227 10.69 13.13 -11.70
C VAL A 227 9.59 12.17 -12.16
N THR A 228 9.44 11.05 -11.45
CA THR A 228 8.34 10.08 -11.60
C THR A 228 6.96 10.73 -11.50
N LEU A 229 6.72 11.56 -10.47
CA LEU A 229 5.42 12.22 -10.32
C LEU A 229 5.15 13.19 -11.48
N LYS A 230 6.16 13.93 -11.93
CA LYS A 230 6.03 14.83 -13.10
C LYS A 230 5.66 14.06 -14.36
N LEU A 231 6.27 12.88 -14.58
CA LEU A 231 5.95 12.00 -15.69
C LEU A 231 4.50 11.52 -15.62
N LEU A 232 4.06 11.04 -14.45
CA LEU A 232 2.69 10.56 -14.23
C LEU A 232 1.67 11.67 -14.48
N ASN A 233 1.86 12.85 -13.87
CA ASN A 233 0.97 14.00 -14.04
C ASN A 233 0.90 14.47 -15.50
N GLY A 234 2.00 14.40 -16.27
CA GLY A 234 2.02 14.74 -17.68
C GLY A 234 1.24 13.78 -18.60
N HIS A 235 0.85 12.61 -18.08
CA HIS A 235 0.10 11.59 -18.83
C HIS A 235 -1.33 11.37 -18.30
N VAL A 236 -1.80 12.21 -17.38
CA VAL A 236 -3.17 12.16 -16.87
C VAL A 236 -4.16 12.53 -17.99
N THR A 237 -5.24 11.76 -18.08
CA THR A 237 -6.35 11.94 -19.03
C THR A 237 -7.64 12.34 -18.33
N GLY A 238 -7.81 11.95 -17.06
CA GLY A 238 -8.94 12.33 -16.22
C GLY A 238 -8.59 12.26 -14.74
N SER A 239 -9.26 13.09 -13.95
CA SER A 239 -9.12 13.16 -12.49
C SER A 239 -10.52 13.08 -11.88
N PHE A 240 -10.69 12.21 -10.89
CA PHE A 240 -11.97 11.90 -10.28
C PHE A 240 -11.81 11.85 -8.77
N PHE A 241 -12.72 12.47 -8.04
CA PHE A 241 -12.67 12.53 -6.59
C PHE A 241 -13.78 11.67 -5.97
N SER A 242 -13.56 11.21 -4.74
CA SER A 242 -14.62 10.55 -3.97
C SER A 242 -15.82 11.49 -3.79
N PRO A 243 -17.05 11.10 -4.20
CA PRO A 243 -18.22 11.98 -4.22
C PRO A 243 -18.83 12.20 -2.83
N ARG A 244 -18.42 11.40 -1.83
CA ARG A 244 -18.93 11.45 -0.45
C ARG A 244 -17.87 10.96 0.53
N ASP A 245 -18.16 11.08 1.82
CA ASP A 245 -17.30 10.54 2.87
C ASP A 245 -17.55 9.01 3.02
N PRO A 246 -16.52 8.22 3.38
CA PRO A 246 -16.66 6.80 3.68
C PRO A 246 -17.43 6.58 4.99
N THR A 247 -18.02 5.39 5.12
CA THR A 247 -18.75 5.02 6.33
C THR A 247 -17.80 4.88 7.51
N TRP A 248 -18.11 5.60 8.58
CA TRP A 248 -17.37 5.56 9.83
C TRP A 248 -18.32 5.67 11.01
N ALA A 249 -18.14 4.81 12.02
CA ALA A 249 -18.89 4.81 13.26
C ALA A 249 -17.92 4.61 14.44
N PRO A 250 -18.07 5.38 15.54
CA PRO A 250 -17.23 5.31 16.72
C PRO A 250 -17.43 4.05 17.56
#